data_AF-A0AAW3ZS32-F1
#
_entry.id   AF-A0AAW3ZS32-F1
#
_cell.length_a   1.000
_cell.length_b   1.000
_cell.length_c   1.000
_cell.angle_alpha   90.00
_cell.angle_beta   90.00
_cell.angle_gamma   90.00
#
_symmetry.space_group_name_H-M   'P 1'
#
loop_
_entity.id
_entity.type
_entity.pdbx_description
1 polymer ?
#
loop_
_entity_poly.entity_id
_entity_poly.type
_entity_poly.pdbx_seq_one_letter_code
_entity_poly.pdbx_strand_id
1 'polypeptide(L)'
;MKQTRLGLLDSKSLSFLSSGELLNFEHKILSKGSMLYSDDLKIVILREGLAKISFLEEGEEFILYQVQKNNITVLDPSCTMEILEDNSEVYLISVDKFEPLLDNSEFAKAYYQNILNIMLLQRKVIKSILFENAKGRIAHFLIELAKEQDLKQNGYYYLFLPFSLKVLSSFVGLKRQSASTAFNELVKDDIIRKITPHEFLIIDFEKLQSYVI
;
A
#
# COMPACT_ATOMS: atom_id res chain seq x y z
N MET A 1 11.38 10.62 1.94
CA MET A 1 10.77 9.30 2.14
C MET A 1 10.45 8.69 0.80
N LYS A 2 10.95 7.49 0.50
CA LYS A 2 10.55 6.74 -0.70
C LYS A 2 9.31 5.93 -0.35
N GLN A 3 8.26 6.10 -1.14
CA GLN A 3 6.93 5.53 -0.90
C GLN A 3 6.86 4.12 -1.47
N THR A 4 6.26 3.21 -0.71
CA THR A 4 6.02 1.84 -1.14
C THR A 4 4.52 1.55 -1.12
N ARG A 5 4.19 0.29 -1.35
CA ARG A 5 2.82 -0.21 -1.26
C ARG A 5 2.38 -0.46 0.19
N LEU A 6 3.28 -0.37 1.17
CA LEU A 6 2.96 -0.53 2.59
C LEU A 6 2.91 0.80 3.35
N GLY A 7 3.60 1.83 2.85
CA GLY A 7 3.61 3.18 3.42
C GLY A 7 3.32 4.25 2.37
N LEU A 8 2.11 4.81 2.44
CA LEU A 8 1.80 6.09 1.81
C LEU A 8 2.24 7.25 2.73
N LEU A 9 2.43 8.43 2.14
CA LEU A 9 2.99 9.60 2.83
C LEU A 9 2.09 10.06 4.00
N ASP A 10 2.62 10.11 5.23
CA ASP A 10 1.91 10.77 6.34
C ASP A 10 1.72 12.24 6.01
N SER A 11 0.48 12.59 5.71
CA SER A 11 0.10 13.91 5.23
C SER A 11 -0.49 14.79 6.31
N LYS A 12 -0.69 14.29 7.53
CA LYS A 12 -1.38 15.03 8.61
C LYS A 12 -2.68 15.72 8.18
N SER A 13 -3.37 15.19 7.17
CA SER A 13 -4.37 15.94 6.40
C SER A 13 -5.53 16.48 7.24
N LEU A 14 -6.00 15.67 8.20
CA LEU A 14 -7.09 16.07 9.10
C LEU A 14 -6.67 17.15 10.11
N SER A 15 -5.37 17.34 10.36
CA SER A 15 -4.93 18.43 11.25
C SER A 15 -5.05 19.82 10.61
N PHE A 16 -5.21 19.88 9.29
CA PHE A 16 -5.39 21.14 8.56
C PHE A 16 -6.87 21.54 8.43
N LEU A 17 -7.80 20.62 8.68
CA LEU A 17 -9.24 20.88 8.57
C LEU A 17 -9.81 21.39 9.90
N SER A 18 -10.64 22.42 9.83
CA SER A 18 -11.43 22.93 10.94
C SER A 18 -12.58 21.99 11.31
N SER A 19 -13.11 22.12 12.52
CA SER A 19 -14.28 21.35 12.94
C SER A 19 -15.49 21.55 12.03
N GLY A 20 -15.65 22.72 11.42
CA GLY A 20 -16.73 23.00 10.46
C GLY A 20 -16.54 22.28 9.13
N GLU A 21 -15.30 22.22 8.63
CA GLU A 21 -14.98 21.47 7.41
C GLU A 21 -15.17 19.96 7.59
N LEU A 22 -14.83 19.43 8.78
CA LEU A 22 -15.01 18.02 9.11
C LEU A 22 -16.48 17.56 9.08
N LEU A 23 -17.45 18.48 9.25
CA LEU A 23 -18.88 18.16 9.16
C LEU A 23 -19.32 17.74 7.75
N ASN A 24 -18.52 18.04 6.71
CA ASN A 24 -18.82 17.63 5.33
C ASN A 24 -18.49 16.15 5.08
N PHE A 25 -17.81 15.48 6.01
CA PHE A 25 -17.42 14.09 5.90
C PHE A 25 -18.42 13.17 6.62
N GLU A 26 -18.71 12.03 6.00
CA GLU A 26 -19.25 10.87 6.70
C GLU A 26 -18.14 10.27 7.58
N HIS A 27 -18.35 10.24 8.89
CA HIS A 27 -17.40 9.69 9.85
C HIS A 27 -17.84 8.28 10.30
N LYS A 28 -16.91 7.31 10.25
CA LYS A 28 -17.11 5.92 10.67
C LYS A 28 -16.00 5.46 11.60
N ILE A 29 -16.39 4.67 12.60
CA ILE A 29 -15.47 3.86 13.40
C ILE A 29 -15.71 2.41 13.02
N LEU A 30 -14.66 1.71 12.59
CA LEU A 30 -14.76 0.39 11.98
C LEU A 30 -13.85 -0.62 12.69
N SER A 31 -14.30 -1.87 12.77
CA SER A 31 -13.51 -2.99 13.28
C SER A 31 -12.68 -3.63 12.17
N LYS A 32 -11.67 -4.39 12.58
CA LYS A 32 -10.86 -5.19 11.66
C LYS A 32 -11.73 -6.13 10.82
N GLY A 33 -11.42 -6.22 9.53
CA GLY A 33 -12.14 -7.00 8.53
C GLY A 33 -13.37 -6.29 7.95
N SER A 34 -13.71 -5.08 8.43
CA SER A 34 -14.77 -4.27 7.80
C SER A 34 -14.39 -3.92 6.37
N MET A 35 -15.34 -4.08 5.45
CA MET A 35 -15.18 -3.75 4.04
C MET A 35 -15.97 -2.50 3.69
N LEU A 36 -15.32 -1.55 3.02
CA LEU A 36 -15.94 -0.37 2.44
C LEU A 36 -15.95 -0.52 0.92
N TYR A 37 -17.13 -0.32 0.35
CA TYR A 37 -17.40 -0.25 -1.08
C TYR A 37 -17.93 1.14 -1.39
N SER A 38 -17.85 1.54 -2.66
CA SER A 38 -18.39 2.81 -3.12
C SER A 38 -19.08 2.64 -4.46
N ASP A 39 -20.29 3.19 -4.59
CA ASP A 39 -21.02 3.23 -5.86
C ASP A 39 -20.59 4.43 -6.73
N ASP A 40 -19.91 5.40 -6.13
CA ASP A 40 -19.39 6.62 -6.72
C ASP A 40 -17.93 6.88 -6.30
N LEU A 41 -17.31 7.91 -6.87
CA LEU A 41 -15.96 8.33 -6.50
C LEU A 41 -15.99 9.05 -5.14
N LYS A 42 -15.27 8.49 -4.16
CA LYS A 42 -15.12 9.07 -2.82
C LYS A 42 -13.67 9.31 -2.47
N ILE A 43 -13.45 10.41 -1.76
CA ILE A 43 -12.18 10.70 -1.10
C ILE A 43 -12.28 10.18 0.33
N VAL A 44 -11.27 9.44 0.75
CA VAL A 44 -11.23 8.79 2.06
C VAL A 44 -10.01 9.26 2.81
N ILE A 45 -10.18 9.63 4.07
CA ILE A 45 -9.10 9.93 4.99
C ILE A 45 -9.16 8.93 6.15
N LEU A 46 -8.08 8.19 6.33
CA LEU A 46 -7.93 7.29 7.47
C LEU A 46 -7.30 8.07 8.62
N ARG A 47 -8.10 8.46 9.62
CA ARG A 47 -7.61 9.24 10.78
C ARG A 47 -6.80 8.38 11.74
N GLU A 48 -7.22 7.14 11.93
CA GLU A 48 -6.58 6.19 12.83
C GLU A 48 -6.73 4.78 12.26
N GLY A 49 -5.74 3.93 12.51
CA GLY A 49 -5.72 2.54 12.07
C GLY A 49 -4.92 2.28 10.79
N LEU A 50 -5.15 1.10 10.22
CA LEU A 50 -4.53 0.61 9.00
C LEU A 50 -5.59 -0.01 8.10
N ALA A 51 -5.50 0.24 6.80
CA ALA A 51 -6.37 -0.35 5.80
C ALA A 51 -5.58 -0.75 4.54
N LYS A 52 -6.24 -1.44 3.61
CA LYS A 52 -5.71 -1.69 2.25
C LYS A 52 -6.75 -1.37 1.20
N ILE A 53 -6.28 -0.89 0.05
CA ILE A 53 -7.09 -0.75 -1.16
C ILE A 53 -6.78 -1.91 -2.10
N SER A 54 -7.82 -2.59 -2.56
CA SER A 54 -7.68 -3.77 -3.41
C SER A 54 -8.70 -3.79 -4.53
N PHE A 55 -8.32 -4.36 -5.67
CA PHE A 55 -9.27 -4.92 -6.64
C PHE A 55 -9.68 -6.31 -6.18
N LEU A 56 -10.99 -6.59 -6.25
CA LEU A 56 -11.57 -7.90 -5.95
C LEU A 56 -12.36 -8.36 -7.16
N GLU A 57 -11.84 -9.37 -7.86
CA GLU A 57 -12.47 -9.95 -9.05
C GLU A 57 -12.45 -11.46 -8.96
N GLU A 58 -13.59 -12.12 -9.17
CA GLU A 58 -13.72 -13.58 -9.20
C GLU A 58 -13.13 -14.32 -7.98
N GLY A 59 -13.09 -13.66 -6.80
CA GLY A 59 -12.52 -14.19 -5.57
C GLY A 59 -10.98 -14.09 -5.48
N GLU A 60 -10.33 -13.51 -6.49
CA GLU A 60 -8.93 -13.12 -6.46
C GLU A 60 -8.79 -11.67 -5.98
N GLU A 61 -7.72 -11.41 -5.22
CA GLU A 61 -7.41 -10.09 -4.69
C GLU A 61 -6.10 -9.57 -5.27
N PHE A 62 -6.14 -8.34 -5.79
CA PHE A 62 -4.95 -7.56 -6.10
C PHE A 62 -4.89 -6.33 -5.20
N ILE A 63 -3.95 -6.32 -4.25
CA ILE A 63 -3.81 -5.23 -3.29
C ILE A 63 -3.03 -4.10 -3.95
N LEU A 64 -3.61 -2.94 -4.16
CA LEU A 64 -2.92 -1.78 -4.72
C LEU A 64 -1.84 -1.28 -3.74
N TYR A 65 -2.28 -0.91 -2.53
CA TYR A 65 -1.45 -0.37 -1.46
C TYR A 65 -2.19 -0.38 -0.12
N GLN A 66 -1.44 -0.19 0.96
CA GLN A 66 -1.97 0.08 2.29
C GLN A 66 -2.19 1.57 2.49
N VAL A 67 -3.21 1.89 3.28
CA VAL A 67 -3.56 3.23 3.73
C VAL A 67 -3.25 3.26 5.20
N GLN A 68 -2.32 4.12 5.59
CA GLN A 68 -1.94 4.32 6.99
C GLN A 68 -2.66 5.54 7.56
N LYS A 69 -2.53 5.68 8.88
CA LYS A 69 -2.92 6.86 9.63
C LYS A 69 -2.57 8.16 8.91
N ASN A 70 -3.54 9.08 8.89
CA ASN A 70 -3.55 10.39 8.25
C ASN A 70 -3.43 10.41 6.72
N ASN A 71 -3.36 9.26 6.03
CA ASN A 71 -3.29 9.25 4.58
C ASN A 71 -4.65 9.57 3.96
N ILE A 72 -4.58 10.16 2.76
CA ILE A 72 -5.74 10.31 1.89
C ILE A 72 -5.64 9.26 0.79
N THR A 73 -6.77 8.62 0.50
CA THR A 73 -6.93 7.72 -0.63
C THR A 73 -8.21 8.03 -1.39
N VAL A 74 -8.40 7.34 -2.49
CA VAL A 74 -9.61 7.40 -3.31
C VAL A 74 -10.23 6.00 -3.33
N LEU A 75 -11.55 5.96 -3.22
CA LEU A 75 -12.38 4.76 -3.36
C LEU A 75 -13.37 4.99 -4.51
N ASP A 76 -13.47 4.02 -5.40
CA ASP A 76 -14.36 4.06 -6.57
C ASP A 76 -14.98 2.68 -6.79
N PRO A 77 -15.94 2.50 -7.72
CA PRO A 77 -16.63 1.23 -7.90
C PRO A 77 -15.76 0.03 -8.29
N SER A 78 -14.55 0.25 -8.79
CA SER A 78 -13.61 -0.81 -9.17
C SER A 78 -12.76 -1.33 -8.01
N CYS A 79 -12.69 -0.61 -6.89
CA CYS A 79 -11.84 -0.98 -5.76
C CYS A 79 -12.59 -1.03 -4.43
N THR A 80 -11.98 -1.69 -3.47
CA THR A 80 -12.53 -1.91 -2.14
C THR A 80 -11.49 -1.53 -1.10
N MET A 81 -11.97 -1.09 0.06
CA MET A 81 -11.10 -0.81 1.20
C MET A 81 -11.40 -1.78 2.33
N GLU A 82 -10.40 -2.56 2.76
CA GLU A 82 -10.50 -3.45 3.93
C GLU A 82 -9.77 -2.83 5.11
N ILE A 83 -10.43 -2.78 6.26
CA ILE A 83 -9.86 -2.32 7.53
C ILE A 83 -9.04 -3.45 8.17
N LEU A 84 -7.80 -3.17 8.55
CA LEU A 84 -6.84 -4.15 9.07
C LEU A 84 -6.65 -4.09 10.59
N GLU A 85 -7.18 -3.05 11.25
CA GLU A 85 -7.07 -2.79 12.69
C GLU A 85 -8.43 -2.42 13.31
N ASP A 86 -8.64 -2.79 14.57
CA ASP A 86 -9.84 -2.42 15.31
C ASP A 86 -9.85 -0.93 15.70
N ASN A 87 -11.05 -0.36 15.84
CA ASN A 87 -11.24 1.06 16.14
C ASN A 87 -10.61 2.01 15.11
N SER A 88 -10.60 1.61 13.83
CA SER A 88 -10.12 2.48 12.75
C SER A 88 -11.12 3.60 12.49
N GLU A 89 -10.64 4.84 12.43
CA GLU A 89 -11.45 6.04 12.19
C GLU A 89 -11.32 6.47 10.73
N VAL A 90 -12.45 6.51 10.02
CA VAL A 90 -12.51 6.80 8.59
C VAL A 90 -13.44 7.97 8.31
N TYR A 91 -12.96 8.93 7.53
CA TYR A 91 -13.72 10.07 7.03
C TYR A 91 -13.90 9.90 5.52
N LEU A 92 -15.14 9.91 5.04
CA LEU A 92 -15.47 9.78 3.63
C LEU A 92 -16.21 11.01 3.12
N ILE A 93 -15.90 11.44 1.92
CA ILE A 93 -16.60 12.53 1.26
C ILE A 93 -16.74 12.24 -0.23
N SER A 94 -17.95 12.45 -0.77
CA SER A 94 -18.19 12.38 -2.22
C SER A 94 -17.54 13.58 -2.89
N VAL A 95 -17.03 13.38 -4.11
CA VAL A 95 -16.25 14.41 -4.82
C VAL A 95 -17.03 15.70 -5.07
N ASP A 96 -18.35 15.62 -5.24
CA ASP A 96 -19.25 16.77 -5.40
C ASP A 96 -19.26 17.72 -4.18
N LYS A 97 -18.92 17.22 -2.99
CA LYS A 97 -18.84 18.00 -1.75
C LYS A 97 -17.41 18.40 -1.38
N PHE A 98 -16.43 18.00 -2.17
CA PHE A 98 -15.02 18.17 -1.85
C PHE A 98 -14.49 19.56 -2.19
N GLU A 99 -15.05 20.23 -3.21
CA GLU A 99 -14.56 21.52 -3.72
C GLU A 99 -14.31 22.58 -2.63
N PRO A 100 -15.22 22.82 -1.65
CA PRO A 100 -14.99 23.85 -0.64
C PRO A 100 -13.78 23.58 0.25
N LEU A 101 -13.34 22.32 0.39
CA LEU A 101 -12.17 21.96 1.19
C LEU A 101 -10.86 22.38 0.50
N LEU A 102 -10.89 22.63 -0.81
CA LEU A 102 -9.71 23.04 -1.57
C LEU A 102 -9.35 24.52 -1.36
N ASP A 103 -10.26 25.33 -0.81
CA ASP A 103 -9.97 26.71 -0.40
C ASP A 103 -8.95 26.76 0.75
N ASN A 104 -8.88 25.69 1.54
CA ASN A 104 -7.85 25.50 2.55
C ASN A 104 -6.53 25.06 1.89
N SER A 105 -5.64 26.02 1.69
CA SER A 105 -4.38 25.80 0.95
C SER A 105 -3.47 24.71 1.55
N GLU A 106 -3.48 24.53 2.88
CA GLU A 106 -2.67 23.49 3.55
C GLU A 106 -3.24 22.10 3.26
N PHE A 107 -4.56 21.95 3.42
CA PHE A 107 -5.25 20.71 3.07
C PHE A 107 -5.14 20.40 1.58
N ALA A 108 -5.36 21.38 0.71
CA ALA A 108 -5.25 21.21 -0.74
C ALA A 108 -3.86 20.73 -1.15
N LYS A 109 -2.80 21.30 -0.58
CA LYS A 109 -1.42 20.85 -0.81
C LYS A 109 -1.20 19.41 -0.35
N ALA A 110 -1.67 19.06 0.86
CA ALA A 110 -1.58 17.70 1.38
C ALA A 110 -2.35 16.70 0.49
N TYR A 111 -3.54 17.08 0.03
CA TYR A 111 -4.35 16.31 -0.90
C TYR A 111 -3.64 16.07 -2.23
N TYR A 112 -3.17 17.12 -2.90
CA TYR A 112 -2.46 16.99 -4.17
C TYR A 112 -1.21 16.12 -4.05
N GLN A 113 -0.45 16.26 -2.96
CA GLN A 113 0.71 15.40 -2.71
C GLN A 113 0.32 13.93 -2.60
N ASN A 114 -0.75 13.59 -1.86
CA ASN A 114 -1.24 12.21 -1.76
C ASN A 114 -1.67 11.64 -3.12
N ILE A 115 -2.48 12.38 -3.89
CA ILE A 115 -2.96 11.91 -5.18
C ILE A 115 -1.80 11.70 -6.17
N LEU A 116 -0.84 12.63 -6.22
CA LEU A 116 0.37 12.46 -7.03
C LEU A 116 1.17 11.22 -6.62
N ASN A 117 1.29 10.96 -5.32
CA ASN A 117 2.00 9.79 -4.80
C ASN A 117 1.29 8.48 -5.20
N ILE A 118 -0.03 8.41 -5.04
CA ILE A 118 -0.84 7.26 -5.47
C ILE A 118 -0.67 7.01 -6.97
N MET A 119 -0.73 8.06 -7.79
CA MET A 119 -0.55 7.98 -9.24
C MET A 119 0.86 7.47 -9.62
N LEU A 120 1.92 7.97 -8.97
CA LEU A 120 3.28 7.49 -9.19
C LEU A 120 3.45 6.03 -8.75
N LEU A 121 2.85 5.64 -7.63
CA LEU A 121 2.87 4.27 -7.13
C LEU A 121 2.17 3.32 -8.10
N GLN A 122 0.98 3.67 -8.59
CA GLN A 122 0.25 2.88 -9.57
C GLN A 122 1.05 2.69 -10.87
N ARG A 123 1.74 3.74 -11.35
CA ARG A 123 2.62 3.63 -12.54
C ARG A 123 3.78 2.66 -12.32
N LYS A 124 4.41 2.67 -11.13
CA LYS A 124 5.45 1.68 -10.78
C LYS A 124 4.89 0.26 -10.78
N VAL A 125 3.72 0.06 -10.18
CA VAL A 125 3.05 -1.24 -10.14
C VAL A 125 2.71 -1.74 -11.55
N ILE A 126 2.16 -0.87 -12.41
CA ILE A 126 1.88 -1.19 -13.81
C ILE A 126 3.15 -1.59 -14.56
N LYS A 127 4.25 -0.82 -14.41
CA LYS A 127 5.55 -1.14 -15.05
C LYS A 127 6.02 -2.53 -14.63
N SER A 128 5.98 -2.83 -13.34
CA SER A 128 6.37 -4.14 -12.80
C SER A 128 5.52 -5.27 -13.39
N ILE A 129 4.19 -5.10 -13.46
CA ILE A 129 3.28 -6.11 -14.02
C ILE A 129 3.53 -6.34 -15.52
N LEU A 130 3.74 -5.27 -16.30
CA LEU A 130 3.87 -5.36 -17.75
C LEU A 130 5.21 -5.95 -18.20
N PHE A 131 6.30 -5.62 -17.50
CA PHE A 131 7.65 -5.89 -17.99
C PHE A 131 8.40 -6.95 -17.17
N GLU A 132 8.04 -7.20 -15.92
CA GLU A 132 8.77 -8.13 -15.06
C GLU A 132 8.09 -9.51 -15.00
N ASN A 133 8.92 -10.55 -15.02
CA ASN A 133 8.47 -11.92 -14.76
C ASN A 133 8.16 -12.11 -13.25
N ALA A 134 7.66 -13.29 -12.87
CA ALA A 134 7.28 -13.57 -11.48
C ALA A 134 8.41 -13.32 -10.46
N LYS A 135 9.65 -13.72 -10.79
CA LYS A 135 10.83 -13.50 -9.94
C LYS A 135 11.17 -12.01 -9.85
N GLY A 136 11.13 -11.29 -10.97
CA GLY A 136 11.34 -9.85 -11.04
C GLY A 136 10.36 -9.05 -10.18
N ARG A 137 9.06 -9.39 -10.24
CA ARG A 137 8.03 -8.70 -9.43
C ARG A 137 8.21 -8.92 -7.92
N ILE A 138 8.58 -10.13 -7.51
CA ILE A 138 8.92 -10.42 -6.11
C ILE A 138 10.17 -9.62 -5.71
N ALA A 139 11.23 -9.65 -6.53
CA ALA A 139 12.45 -8.91 -6.27
C ALA A 139 12.20 -7.40 -6.15
N HIS A 140 11.42 -6.82 -7.06
CA HIS A 140 11.01 -5.41 -7.04
C HIS A 140 10.34 -5.07 -5.70
N PHE A 141 9.36 -5.87 -5.28
CA PHE A 141 8.66 -5.66 -4.02
C PHE A 141 9.62 -5.68 -2.82
N LEU A 142 10.48 -6.69 -2.73
CA LEU A 142 11.45 -6.84 -1.63
C LEU A 142 12.47 -5.70 -1.60
N ILE A 143 12.90 -5.21 -2.77
CA ILE A 143 13.82 -4.07 -2.88
C ILE A 143 13.16 -2.77 -2.41
N GLU A 144 11.93 -2.49 -2.82
CA GLU A 144 11.21 -1.31 -2.35
C GLU A 144 10.98 -1.38 -0.83
N LEU A 145 10.62 -2.55 -0.30
CA LEU A 145 10.46 -2.77 1.13
C LEU A 145 11.77 -2.58 1.91
N ALA A 146 12.89 -3.09 1.38
CA ALA A 146 14.20 -2.94 2.01
C ALA A 146 14.63 -1.48 2.10
N LYS A 147 14.37 -0.71 1.04
CA LYS A 147 14.67 0.73 1.00
C LYS A 147 13.78 1.54 1.93
N GLU A 148 12.55 1.10 2.18
CA GLU A 148 11.62 1.77 3.07
C GLU A 148 11.95 1.53 4.53
N GLN A 149 12.16 0.27 4.90
CA GLN A 149 12.49 -0.09 6.27
C GLN A 149 13.91 0.35 6.65
N ASP A 150 14.83 0.34 5.67
CA ASP A 150 16.25 0.69 5.81
C ASP A 150 16.92 0.01 7.01
N LEU A 151 16.50 -1.22 7.30
CA LEU A 151 17.03 -2.04 8.37
C LEU A 151 18.22 -2.85 7.84
N LYS A 152 19.30 -2.88 8.62
CA LYS A 152 20.50 -3.66 8.30
C LYS A 152 20.91 -4.55 9.46
N GLN A 153 21.37 -5.75 9.13
CA GLN A 153 21.94 -6.69 10.09
C GLN A 153 23.19 -7.32 9.48
N ASN A 154 24.34 -7.16 10.15
CA ASN A 154 25.64 -7.68 9.70
C ASN A 154 26.00 -7.31 8.26
N GLY A 155 25.64 -6.11 7.81
CA GLY A 155 25.92 -5.61 6.45
C GLY A 155 24.87 -5.98 5.40
N TYR A 156 23.92 -6.86 5.72
CA TYR A 156 22.82 -7.25 4.84
C TYR A 156 21.58 -6.41 5.09
N TYR A 157 20.73 -6.22 4.07
CA TYR A 157 19.40 -5.67 4.28
C TYR A 157 18.55 -6.70 5.03
N TYR A 158 18.01 -6.28 6.17
CA TYR A 158 17.05 -7.04 6.95
C TYR A 158 15.64 -6.58 6.57
N LEU A 159 14.75 -7.54 6.35
CA LEU A 159 13.39 -7.33 5.91
C LEU A 159 12.41 -7.96 6.88
N PHE A 160 11.42 -7.17 7.30
CA PHE A 160 10.23 -7.65 7.97
C PHE A 160 9.03 -7.60 7.01
N LEU A 161 8.49 -8.75 6.63
CA LEU A 161 7.25 -8.88 5.88
C LEU A 161 6.09 -9.10 6.87
N PRO A 162 5.25 -8.08 7.16
CA PRO A 162 4.17 -8.17 8.17
C PRO A 162 2.99 -9.06 7.76
N PHE A 163 3.15 -9.86 6.70
CA PHE A 163 2.10 -10.69 6.13
C PHE A 163 2.67 -11.95 5.48
N SER A 164 1.78 -12.86 5.12
CA SER A 164 2.14 -14.15 4.50
C SER A 164 2.48 -14.02 3.02
N LEU A 165 3.10 -15.06 2.45
CA LEU A 165 3.33 -15.16 1.00
C LEU A 165 2.03 -15.12 0.17
N LYS A 166 0.87 -15.48 0.75
CA LYS A 166 -0.42 -15.30 0.08
C LYS A 166 -0.74 -13.82 -0.10
N VAL A 167 -0.52 -13.00 0.92
CA VAL A 167 -0.75 -11.54 0.82
C VAL A 167 0.29 -10.92 -0.11
N LEU A 168 1.54 -11.39 -0.06
CA LEU A 168 2.57 -10.97 -1.03
C LEU A 168 2.12 -11.24 -2.47
N SER A 169 1.52 -12.40 -2.75
CA SER A 169 1.05 -12.73 -4.10
C SER A 169 -0.01 -11.75 -4.59
N SER A 170 -0.91 -11.31 -3.70
CA SER A 170 -1.90 -10.28 -3.98
C SER A 170 -1.29 -8.90 -4.23
N PHE A 171 -0.19 -8.54 -3.55
CA PHE A 171 0.56 -7.34 -3.94
C PHE A 171 1.16 -7.53 -5.34
N VAL A 172 1.95 -8.56 -5.59
CA VAL A 172 2.71 -8.64 -6.86
C VAL A 172 1.87 -9.09 -8.08
N GLY A 173 0.56 -9.32 -7.91
CA GLY A 173 -0.35 -9.70 -8.99
C GLY A 173 -0.01 -11.06 -9.57
N LEU A 174 0.33 -12.00 -8.69
CA LEU A 174 0.66 -13.37 -9.04
C LEU A 174 -0.32 -14.32 -8.37
N LYS A 175 -0.60 -15.45 -9.03
CA LYS A 175 -1.21 -16.59 -8.34
C LYS A 175 -0.30 -17.03 -7.20
N ARG A 176 -0.90 -17.50 -6.11
CA ARG A 176 -0.18 -17.96 -4.90
C ARG A 176 0.95 -18.95 -5.20
N GLN A 177 0.70 -19.91 -6.09
CA GLN A 177 1.71 -20.90 -6.47
C GLN A 177 2.91 -20.24 -7.18
N SER A 178 2.66 -19.35 -8.15
CA SER A 178 3.71 -18.64 -8.89
C SER A 178 4.56 -17.76 -7.97
N ALA A 179 3.92 -17.01 -7.06
CA ALA A 179 4.63 -16.21 -6.07
C ALA A 179 5.49 -17.08 -5.13
N SER A 180 4.93 -18.19 -4.64
CA SER A 180 5.65 -19.14 -3.78
C SER A 180 6.87 -19.74 -4.50
N THR A 181 6.70 -20.20 -5.73
CA THR A 181 7.80 -20.74 -6.54
C THR A 181 8.90 -19.69 -6.74
N ALA A 182 8.53 -18.49 -7.21
CA ALA A 182 9.49 -17.41 -7.45
C ALA A 182 10.24 -16.99 -6.17
N PHE A 183 9.54 -16.90 -5.04
CA PHE A 183 10.14 -16.58 -3.75
C PHE A 183 11.11 -17.67 -3.29
N ASN A 184 10.71 -18.95 -3.39
CA ASN A 184 11.56 -20.07 -2.96
C ASN A 184 12.77 -20.26 -3.89
N GLU A 185 12.68 -19.88 -5.16
CA GLU A 185 13.85 -19.82 -6.03
C GLU A 185 14.87 -18.80 -5.53
N LEU A 186 14.44 -17.59 -5.11
CA LEU A 186 15.37 -16.61 -4.51
C LEU A 186 16.04 -17.14 -3.24
N VAL A 187 15.32 -17.95 -2.44
CA VAL A 187 15.88 -18.62 -1.26
C VAL A 187 16.89 -19.70 -1.67
N LYS A 188 16.53 -20.54 -2.65
CA LYS A 188 17.37 -21.63 -3.15
C LYS A 188 18.66 -21.12 -3.79
N ASP A 189 18.58 -19.99 -4.50
CA ASP A 189 19.69 -19.34 -5.17
C ASP A 189 20.58 -18.53 -4.20
N ASP A 190 20.31 -18.59 -2.88
CA ASP A 190 20.99 -17.86 -1.79
C ASP A 190 20.99 -16.33 -1.94
N ILE A 191 19.96 -15.80 -2.62
CA ILE A 191 19.79 -14.36 -2.85
C ILE A 191 19.09 -13.73 -1.65
N ILE A 192 18.15 -14.46 -1.06
CA ILE A 192 17.53 -14.13 0.23
C ILE A 192 17.63 -15.31 1.18
N ARG A 193 17.75 -15.06 2.48
CA ARG A 193 17.67 -16.09 3.52
C ARG A 193 16.50 -15.83 4.44
N LYS A 194 15.74 -16.88 4.70
CA LYS A 194 14.63 -16.86 5.66
C LYS A 194 15.18 -17.05 7.07
N ILE A 195 14.88 -16.11 7.97
CA ILE A 195 15.14 -16.25 9.41
C ILE A 195 13.90 -16.86 10.07
N THR A 196 12.74 -16.23 9.85
CA THR A 196 11.44 -16.67 10.36
C THR A 196 10.38 -16.57 9.26
N PRO A 197 9.11 -16.96 9.48
CA PRO A 197 8.05 -16.77 8.49
C PRO A 197 7.87 -15.33 8.00
N HIS A 198 8.28 -14.34 8.79
CA HIS A 198 8.11 -12.91 8.51
C HIS A 198 9.42 -12.15 8.37
N GLU A 199 10.57 -12.76 8.67
CA GLU A 199 11.87 -12.06 8.69
C GLU A 199 12.86 -12.71 7.73
N PHE A 200 13.54 -11.87 6.96
CA PHE A 200 14.43 -12.28 5.87
C PHE A 200 15.67 -11.39 5.80
N LEU A 201 16.76 -11.93 5.27
CA LEU A 201 17.93 -11.17 4.88
C LEU A 201 18.05 -11.18 3.36
N ILE A 202 18.35 -10.03 2.75
CA ILE A 202 18.83 -9.99 1.37
C ILE A 202 20.34 -10.19 1.40
N ILE A 203 20.79 -11.33 0.90
CA ILE A 203 22.20 -11.74 0.90
C ILE A 203 22.94 -11.11 -0.28
N ASP A 204 22.33 -11.14 -1.46
CA ASP A 204 22.88 -10.56 -2.68
C ASP A 204 21.92 -9.51 -3.26
N PHE A 205 22.09 -8.26 -2.81
CA PHE A 205 21.24 -7.15 -3.22
C PHE A 205 21.45 -6.78 -4.70
N GLU A 206 22.67 -6.87 -5.21
CA GLU A 206 22.98 -6.57 -6.62
C GLU A 206 22.32 -7.61 -7.54
N LYS A 207 22.42 -8.90 -7.19
CA LYS A 207 21.74 -9.95 -7.94
C LYS A 207 20.23 -9.80 -7.85
N LEU A 208 19.68 -9.45 -6.69
CA LEU A 208 18.26 -9.18 -6.55
C LEU A 208 17.81 -8.03 -7.48
N GLN A 209 18.60 -6.96 -7.56
CA GLN A 209 18.35 -5.84 -8.46
C GLN A 209 18.40 -6.24 -9.94
N SER A 210 19.25 -7.21 -10.31
CA SER A 210 19.36 -7.69 -11.70
C SER A 210 18.08 -8.35 -12.25
N TYR A 211 17.11 -8.71 -11.40
CA TYR A 211 15.81 -9.22 -11.83
C TYR A 211 14.77 -8.13 -12.12
N VAL A 212 15.07 -6.87 -11.80
CA VAL A 212 14.18 -5.72 -11.95
C VAL A 212 14.59 -4.92 -13.20
N ILE A 213 13.61 -4.38 -13.93
CA ILE A 213 13.80 -3.59 -15.17
C ILE A 213 13.58 -2.10 -14.92
#